data_AF-A0A5J5UZ71-F1
#
_entry.id   AF-A0A5J5UZ71-F1
#
_cell.length_a   1.000
_cell.length_b   1.000
_cell.length_c   1.000
_cell.angle_alpha   90.00
_cell.angle_beta   90.00
_cell.angle_gamma   90.00
#
_symmetry.space_group_name_H-M   'P 1'
#
loop_
_entity.id
_entity.type
_entity.pdbx_description
1 polymer ?
#
loop_
_entity_poly.entity_id
_entity_poly.type
_entity_poly.pdbx_seq_one_letter_code
_entity_poly.pdbx_strand_id
1 'polypeptide(L)'
;MAEPYVEQVEYLDVLTKIGKKIGKKIGGSKPRGDVHRDGDYHKAVHVWIFTESTQELLLQKRADCKDSWPGLWDISSAGHISAGDSSLITAQIPKSLM
;
A
#
# COMPACT_ATOMS: atom_id res chain seq x y z
N MET A 1 -30.46 13.26 -5.40
CA MET A 1 -29.18 14.00 -5.30
C MET A 1 -28.13 12.96 -4.94
N ALA A 2 -27.15 12.68 -5.81
CA ALA A 2 -26.04 11.80 -5.45
C ALA A 2 -25.16 12.54 -4.44
N GLU A 3 -24.72 11.86 -3.37
CA GLU A 3 -23.77 12.44 -2.44
C GLU A 3 -22.46 12.80 -3.17
N PRO A 4 -21.81 13.92 -2.82
CA PRO A 4 -20.54 14.27 -3.43
C PRO A 4 -19.50 13.19 -3.13
N TYR A 5 -18.83 12.69 -4.18
CA TYR A 5 -17.71 11.77 -4.04
C TYR A 5 -16.59 12.47 -3.27
N VAL A 6 -16.38 12.06 -2.02
CA VAL A 6 -15.22 12.47 -1.23
C VAL A 6 -14.11 11.48 -1.56
N GLU A 7 -13.12 11.93 -2.33
CA GLU A 7 -11.92 11.14 -2.57
C GLU A 7 -11.22 10.87 -1.23
N GLN A 8 -11.20 9.61 -0.80
CA GLN A 8 -10.46 9.23 0.39
C GLN A 8 -8.97 9.27 0.08
N VAL A 9 -8.29 10.30 0.59
CA VAL A 9 -6.85 10.46 0.45
C VAL A 9 -6.14 9.52 1.42
N GLU A 10 -5.39 8.56 0.89
CA GLU A 10 -4.53 7.67 1.67
C GLU A 10 -3.35 8.46 2.26
N TYR A 11 -3.13 8.32 3.58
CA TYR A 11 -1.98 8.90 4.29
C TYR A 11 -0.98 7.82 4.67
N LEU A 12 0.30 8.10 4.50
CA LEU A 12 1.41 7.18 4.81
C LEU A 12 2.34 7.80 5.85
N ASP A 13 2.90 6.96 6.72
CA ASP A 13 3.94 7.38 7.66
C ASP A 13 5.27 7.63 6.94
N VAL A 14 5.84 8.82 7.16
CA VAL A 14 7.17 9.18 6.66
C VAL A 14 8.23 8.66 7.62
N LEU A 15 9.22 8.00 7.07
CA LEU A 15 10.28 7.33 7.79
C LEU A 15 11.64 7.95 7.48
N THR A 16 12.55 7.77 8.41
CA THR A 16 13.98 7.86 8.14
C THR A 16 14.44 6.67 7.29
N LYS A 17 15.62 6.77 6.68
CA LYS A 17 16.25 5.68 5.90
C LYS A 17 16.44 4.35 6.66
N ILE A 18 16.41 4.38 7.99
CA ILE A 18 16.50 3.19 8.85
C ILE A 18 15.12 2.68 9.32
N GLY A 19 14.03 3.19 8.74
CA GLY A 19 12.66 2.76 9.02
C GLY A 19 12.02 3.33 10.29
N LYS A 20 12.66 4.28 10.99
CA LYS A 20 12.04 4.97 12.14
C LYS A 20 11.12 6.09 11.66
N LYS A 21 9.88 6.13 12.15
CA LYS A 21 8.90 7.20 11.86
C LYS A 21 9.44 8.57 12.28
N ILE A 22 9.27 9.56 11.42
CA ILE A 22 9.57 10.96 11.72
C ILE A 22 8.38 11.53 12.49
N GLY A 23 8.61 12.20 13.63
CA GLY A 23 7.53 12.81 14.42
C GLY A 23 6.59 11.82 15.14
N LYS A 24 5.83 12.33 16.12
CA LYS A 24 4.91 11.53 16.97
C LYS A 24 3.41 11.70 16.64
N LYS A 25 3.02 12.65 15.78
CA LYS A 25 1.63 12.99 15.41
C LYS A 25 1.51 13.22 13.89
N ILE A 26 0.41 13.82 13.41
CA ILE A 26 0.11 14.13 11.98
C ILE A 26 1.31 14.70 11.21
N GLY A 27 2.21 15.46 11.84
CA GLY A 27 3.45 15.93 11.20
C GLY A 27 4.45 14.84 10.78
N GLY A 28 4.17 13.57 11.07
CA GLY A 28 4.95 12.40 10.67
C GLY A 28 4.35 11.57 9.54
N SER A 29 3.26 12.04 8.94
CA SER A 29 2.54 11.36 7.87
C SER A 29 2.18 12.35 6.77
N LYS A 30 2.10 11.90 5.53
CA LYS A 30 1.78 12.72 4.36
C LYS A 30 0.77 11.99 3.46
N PRO A 31 -0.01 12.71 2.64
CA PRO A 31 -0.75 12.10 1.53
C PRO A 31 0.19 11.25 0.67
N ARG A 32 -0.29 10.10 0.19
CA ARG A 32 0.49 9.19 -0.67
C ARG A 32 1.15 9.90 -1.85
N GLY A 33 0.41 10.79 -2.53
CA GLY A 33 0.92 11.55 -3.66
C GLY A 33 2.12 12.42 -3.29
N ASP A 34 2.10 13.03 -2.11
CA ASP A 34 3.22 13.85 -1.60
C ASP A 34 4.43 12.99 -1.25
N VAL A 35 4.21 11.83 -0.61
CA VAL A 35 5.29 10.88 -0.29
C VAL A 35 6.02 10.41 -1.54
N HIS A 36 5.26 10.03 -2.58
CA HIS A 36 5.84 9.58 -3.85
C HIS A 36 6.54 10.69 -4.61
N ARG A 37 5.97 11.90 -4.64
CA ARG A 37 6.60 13.07 -5.26
C ARG A 37 7.92 13.43 -4.58
N ASP A 38 7.95 13.44 -3.25
CA ASP A 38 9.10 13.90 -2.46
C ASP A 38 10.18 12.80 -2.30
N GLY A 39 9.87 11.54 -2.66
CA GLY A 39 10.78 10.40 -2.50
C GLY A 39 10.96 9.94 -1.05
N ASP A 40 9.96 10.21 -0.21
CA ASP A 40 10.00 9.91 1.22
C ASP A 40 9.93 8.40 1.49
N TYR A 41 10.76 7.92 2.42
CA TYR A 41 10.68 6.54 2.88
C TYR A 41 9.34 6.32 3.59
N HIS A 42 8.65 5.25 3.21
CA HIS A 42 7.37 4.82 3.78
C HIS A 42 7.32 3.29 3.78
N LYS A 43 6.37 2.70 4.51
CA LYS A 43 6.23 1.23 4.53
C LYS A 43 5.31 0.75 3.41
N ALA A 44 5.63 -0.41 2.87
CA ALA A 44 4.76 -1.20 2.02
C ALA A 44 4.68 -2.63 2.57
N VAL A 45 3.63 -3.35 2.18
CA VAL A 45 3.48 -4.77 2.45
C VAL A 45 3.42 -5.54 1.14
N HIS A 46 4.10 -6.67 1.11
CA HIS A 46 4.19 -7.58 -0.01
C HIS A 46 3.66 -8.94 0.43
N VAL A 47 2.66 -9.46 -0.28
CA VAL A 47 2.03 -10.76 -0.01
C VAL A 47 2.30 -11.68 -1.20
N TRP A 48 2.84 -12.87 -0.91
CA TRP A 48 3.15 -13.90 -1.90
C TRP A 48 2.20 -15.06 -1.70
N ILE A 49 1.49 -15.44 -2.77
CA ILE A 49 0.54 -16.54 -2.78
C ILE A 49 1.18 -17.68 -3.56
N PHE A 50 1.54 -18.74 -2.84
CA PHE A 50 2.17 -19.94 -3.38
C PHE A 50 1.25 -21.14 -3.16
N THR A 51 1.08 -21.94 -4.21
CA THR A 51 0.27 -23.15 -4.16
C THR A 51 1.18 -24.37 -4.00
N GLU A 52 1.18 -24.99 -2.83
CA GLU A 52 2.08 -26.11 -2.52
C GLU A 52 1.85 -27.34 -3.41
N SER A 53 0.60 -27.63 -3.78
CA SER A 53 0.27 -28.81 -4.58
C SER A 53 0.79 -28.73 -6.02
N THR A 54 0.82 -27.53 -6.60
CA THR A 54 1.30 -27.29 -7.98
C THR A 54 2.71 -26.72 -8.03
N GLN A 55 3.26 -26.28 -6.88
CA GLN A 55 4.53 -25.55 -6.77
C GLN A 55 4.54 -24.25 -7.58
N GLU A 56 3.37 -23.63 -7.79
CA GLU A 56 3.22 -22.42 -8.56
C GLU A 56 3.15 -21.18 -7.66
N LEU A 57 3.71 -20.08 -8.16
CA LEU A 57 3.62 -18.77 -7.54
C LEU A 57 2.71 -17.87 -8.37
N LEU A 58 1.70 -17.28 -7.72
CA LEU A 58 0.84 -16.30 -8.37
C LEU A 58 1.59 -14.98 -8.57
N LEU A 59 1.64 -14.49 -9.80
CA LEU A 59 2.05 -13.13 -10.13
C LEU A 59 0.84 -12.33 -10.60
N GLN A 60 0.83 -11.03 -10.31
CA GLN A 60 -0.22 -10.14 -10.81
C GLN A 60 0.30 -9.31 -11.99
N LYS A 61 -0.54 -9.06 -12.99
CA LYS A 61 -0.30 -8.01 -13.98
C LYS A 61 -1.02 -6.75 -13.53
N ARG A 62 -0.29 -5.66 -13.35
CA ARG A 62 -0.84 -4.38 -12.88
C ARG A 62 -1.79 -3.80 -13.92
N ALA A 63 -2.92 -3.26 -13.46
CA ALA A 63 -3.86 -2.57 -14.34
C ALA A 63 -3.22 -1.35 -15.01
N ASP A 64 -3.62 -1.06 -16.25
CA ASP A 64 -3.07 0.05 -17.05
C ASP A 64 -3.41 1.42 -16.47
N CYS A 65 -4.43 1.50 -15.61
CA CYS A 65 -4.81 2.73 -14.90
C CYS A 65 -4.01 2.99 -13.62
N LYS A 66 -3.04 2.14 -13.26
CA LYS A 66 -2.18 2.39 -12.11
C LYS A 66 -1.27 3.59 -12.37
N ASP A 67 -1.18 4.44 -11.36
CA ASP A 67 -0.36 5.65 -11.38
C ASP A 67 1.15 5.37 -11.41
N SER A 68 1.57 4.25 -10.83
CA SER A 68 2.95 3.74 -10.88
C SER A 68 3.00 2.40 -11.60
N TRP A 69 3.92 2.27 -12.55
CA TRP A 69 4.24 1.02 -13.27
C TRP A 69 3.01 0.29 -13.87
N PRO A 70 2.18 0.96 -14.69
CA PRO A 70 1.02 0.33 -15.33
C PRO A 70 1.44 -0.80 -16.28
N GLY A 71 0.63 -1.86 -16.35
CA GLY A 71 0.82 -2.98 -17.29
C GLY A 71 1.97 -3.94 -16.99
N LEU A 72 2.81 -3.67 -15.98
CA LEU A 72 3.93 -4.53 -15.59
C LEU A 72 3.50 -5.71 -14.70
N TRP A 73 4.29 -6.78 -14.72
CA TRP A 73 4.17 -7.89 -13.77
C TRP A 73 4.73 -7.49 -12.41
N ASP A 74 4.03 -7.90 -11.36
CA ASP A 74 4.33 -7.61 -9.96
C ASP A 74 4.09 -8.88 -9.13
N ILE A 75 4.50 -8.85 -7.86
CA ILE A 75 4.26 -9.96 -6.91
C ILE A 75 2.76 -10.20 -6.69
N SER A 76 2.34 -11.29 -6.03
CA SER A 76 0.92 -11.66 -5.94
C SER A 76 -0.01 -10.54 -5.46
N SER A 77 0.39 -9.79 -4.43
CA SER A 77 -0.27 -8.55 -4.01
C SER A 77 0.70 -7.64 -3.25
N ALA A 78 0.61 -6.33 -3.47
CA ALA A 78 1.43 -5.32 -2.81
C ALA A 78 0.63 -4.03 -2.57
N GLY A 79 0.95 -3.32 -1.49
CA GLY A 79 0.31 -2.05 -1.16
C GLY A 79 1.06 -1.26 -0.10
N HIS A 80 0.69 0.00 0.09
CA HIS A 80 1.24 0.81 1.17
C HIS A 80 0.62 0.42 2.50
N ILE A 81 1.34 0.68 3.59
CA ILE A 81 0.76 0.61 4.94
C ILE A 81 0.28 2.01 5.30
N SER A 82 -1.03 2.14 5.54
CA SER A 82 -1.64 3.39 6.00
C SER A 82 -0.97 3.90 7.28
N ALA A 83 -1.00 5.21 7.47
CA ALA A 83 -0.43 5.86 8.64
C ALA A 83 -0.97 5.26 9.95
N GLY A 84 -0.07 4.74 10.80
CA GLY A 84 -0.42 4.10 12.07
C GLY A 84 -0.82 2.62 11.98
N ASP A 85 -1.03 2.07 10.78
CA ASP A 85 -1.40 0.66 10.63
C ASP A 85 -0.19 -0.29 10.78
N SER A 86 -0.50 -1.56 11.03
CA SER A 86 0.46 -2.64 11.02
C SER A 86 0.46 -3.36 9.67
N SER A 87 1.58 -4.04 9.36
CA SER A 87 1.67 -4.89 8.17
C SER A 87 0.63 -6.01 8.17
N LEU A 88 0.31 -6.56 9.34
CA LEU A 88 -0.67 -7.63 9.47
C LEU A 88 -2.08 -7.17 9.09
N ILE A 89 -2.52 -6.00 9.60
CA ILE A 89 -3.83 -5.44 9.26
C ILE A 89 -3.89 -5.10 7.76
N THR A 90 -2.83 -4.50 7.24
CA THR A 90 -2.75 -4.12 5.82
C THR A 90 -2.78 -5.32 4.87
N ALA A 91 -2.16 -6.44 5.26
CA ALA A 91 -2.11 -7.65 4.44
C ALA A 91 -3.41 -8.46 4.43
N GLN A 92 -4.34 -8.18 5.36
CA GLN A 92 -5.57 -8.95 5.50
C GLN A 92 -6.65 -8.44 4.55
N ILE A 93 -7.43 -9.37 4.01
CA ILE A 93 -8.73 -9.05 3.40
C ILE A 93 -9.73 -8.84 4.54
N PRO A 94 -10.46 -7.70 4.60
CA PRO A 94 -11.44 -7.47 5.66
C PRO A 94 -12.47 -8.61 5.70
N LYS A 95 -12.68 -9.20 6.88
CA LYS A 95 -13.68 -10.27 7.09
C LYS A 95 -15.11 -9.86 6.74
N SER A 96 -15.39 -8.55 6.59
CA SER A 96 -16.72 -8.05 6.19
C SER A 96 -17.04 -8.27 4.69
N LEU A 97 -16.10 -8.78 3.91
CA LEU A 97 -16.24 -9.10 2.49
C LEU A 97 -16.30 -10.62 2.21
N MET A 98 -16.42 -11.45 3.26
CA MET A 98 -16.70 -12.89 3.20
C MET A 98 -18.06 -13.16 3.81
#